data_AF-A0AAV4IZ19-F1
#
_entry.id   AF-A0AAV4IZ19-F1
#
_cell.length_a   1.000
_cell.length_b   1.000
_cell.length_c   1.000
_cell.angle_alpha   90.00
_cell.angle_beta   90.00
_cell.angle_gamma   90.00
#
_symmetry.space_group_name_H-M   'P 1'
#
loop_
_entity.id
_entity.type
_entity.pdbx_description
1 polymer ?
#
loop_
_entity_poly.entity_id
_entity_poly.type
_entity_poly.pdbx_seq_one_letter_code
_entity_poly.pdbx_strand_id
1 'polypeptide(L)'
;MKTLLPVQLVVGYVFVMSGLVVILIQLCSCVVWPFNSHLYRKINVHLAYAHWSQFTFLGQWWTGCDVIVYLKPEDFKYMGFEHTLAIMNHKYDIDWLMAWILCERWANLGNSKIYGKQVLKYVPLIGWAWYFTESIFLKRQWEHDKIVIQRDLKEATDYPDGYNITLLLLPEGTRFTEEKQRASLEVCRAKGYPELKHVLLPRPK
;
A
#
# COMPACT_ATOMS: atom_id res chain seq x y z
N MET A 1 26.47 -0.46 -21.89
CA MET A 1 25.04 -0.10 -21.75
C MET A 1 24.93 1.41 -21.89
N LYS A 2 24.26 1.96 -22.92
CA LYS A 2 24.06 3.42 -23.02
C LYS A 2 23.24 3.89 -21.82
N THR A 3 23.62 5.01 -21.21
CA THR A 3 22.93 5.51 -20.02
C THR A 3 21.52 5.98 -20.39
N LEU A 4 20.51 5.41 -19.75
CA LEU A 4 19.10 5.83 -19.88
C LEU A 4 18.79 7.08 -19.03
N LEU A 5 19.83 7.78 -18.57
CA LEU A 5 19.73 8.88 -17.61
C LEU A 5 18.77 9.99 -18.07
N PRO A 6 18.79 10.46 -19.34
CA PRO A 6 17.84 11.49 -19.77
C PRO A 6 16.38 11.03 -19.63
N VAL A 7 16.10 9.76 -19.93
CA VAL A 7 14.74 9.22 -19.83
C VAL A 7 14.32 9.06 -18.38
N GLN A 8 15.21 8.60 -17.50
CA GLN A 8 14.97 8.51 -16.07
C GLN A 8 14.68 9.89 -15.45
N LEU A 9 15.40 10.93 -15.90
CA LEU A 9 15.16 12.31 -15.48
C LEU A 9 13.79 12.81 -15.94
N VAL A 10 13.37 12.51 -17.17
CA VAL A 10 12.03 12.86 -17.68
C VAL A 10 10.94 12.15 -16.87
N VAL A 11 11.08 10.84 -16.61
CA VAL A 11 10.15 10.08 -15.78
C VAL A 11 10.06 10.68 -14.37
N GLY A 12 11.21 10.98 -13.76
CA GLY A 12 11.26 11.63 -12.44
C GLY A 12 10.61 13.01 -12.43
N TYR A 13 10.83 13.82 -13.46
CA TYR A 13 10.20 15.12 -13.62
C TYR A 13 8.67 15.00 -13.75
N VAL A 14 8.18 14.10 -14.62
CA VAL A 14 6.75 13.86 -14.80
C VAL A 14 6.12 13.40 -13.48
N PHE A 15 6.77 12.48 -12.76
CA PHE A 15 6.31 12.02 -11.45
C PHE A 15 6.20 13.18 -10.45
N VAL A 16 7.25 13.99 -10.31
CA VAL A 16 7.24 15.11 -9.36
C VAL A 16 6.20 16.16 -9.73
N MET A 17 6.14 16.58 -11.00
CA MET A 17 5.22 17.63 -11.43
C MET A 17 3.76 17.19 -11.34
N SER A 18 3.43 15.98 -11.80
CA SER A 18 2.09 15.42 -11.66
C SER A 18 1.71 15.21 -10.20
N GLY A 19 2.66 14.76 -9.36
CA GLY A 19 2.47 14.63 -7.92
C GLY A 19 2.13 15.97 -7.26
N LEU A 20 2.85 17.05 -7.59
CA LEU A 20 2.55 18.39 -7.07
C LEU A 20 1.15 18.87 -7.45
N VAL A 21 0.74 18.64 -8.70
CA VAL A 21 -0.62 18.97 -9.17
C VAL A 21 -1.67 18.14 -8.43
N VAL A 22 -1.45 16.83 -8.29
CA VAL A 22 -2.32 15.92 -7.53
C VAL A 22 -2.47 16.40 -6.09
N ILE A 23 -1.38 16.67 -5.38
CA ILE A 23 -1.40 17.16 -4.00
C ILE A 23 -2.18 18.49 -3.89
N LEU A 24 -1.98 19.42 -4.83
CA LEU A 24 -2.71 20.69 -4.83
C LEU A 24 -4.22 20.45 -4.93
N ILE A 25 -4.66 19.56 -5.82
CA ILE A 25 -6.08 19.22 -5.98
C ILE A 25 -6.60 18.48 -4.75
N GLN A 26 -5.82 17.56 -4.16
CA GLN A 26 -6.19 16.87 -2.92
C GLN A 26 -6.37 17.86 -1.77
N LEU A 27 -5.49 18.86 -1.64
CA LEU A 27 -5.64 19.96 -0.68
C LEU A 27 -6.92 20.75 -0.91
N CYS A 28 -7.23 21.12 -2.15
CA CYS A 28 -8.49 21.79 -2.49
C CYS A 28 -9.72 20.92 -2.17
N SER A 29 -9.62 19.59 -2.36
CA SER A 29 -10.70 18.66 -2.08
C SER A 29 -11.09 18.60 -0.60
N CYS A 30 -10.21 18.99 0.34
CA CYS A 30 -10.52 19.06 1.77
C CYS A 30 -11.72 19.96 2.09
N VAL A 31 -12.01 20.95 1.25
CA VAL A 31 -13.21 21.80 1.38
C VAL A 31 -14.50 20.99 1.19
N VAL A 32 -14.46 19.90 0.42
CA VAL A 32 -15.61 19.02 0.16
C VAL A 32 -15.87 18.07 1.33
N TRP A 33 -14.82 17.62 2.03
CA TRP A 33 -14.88 16.64 3.11
C TRP A 33 -15.98 16.89 4.17
N PRO A 34 -16.12 18.11 4.76
CA PRO A 34 -17.13 18.34 5.80
C PRO A 34 -18.58 18.31 5.28
N PHE A 35 -18.80 18.45 3.97
CA PHE A 35 -20.14 18.44 3.37
C PHE A 35 -20.48 17.10 2.73
N ASN A 36 -19.48 16.41 2.19
CA ASN A 36 -19.66 15.13 1.51
C ASN A 36 -18.34 14.33 1.52
N SER A 37 -18.15 13.52 2.56
CA SER A 37 -16.98 12.64 2.72
C SER A 37 -16.85 11.62 1.58
N HIS A 38 -17.98 11.10 1.06
CA HIS A 38 -17.96 10.14 -0.04
C HIS A 38 -17.45 10.77 -1.34
N LEU A 39 -17.88 12.00 -1.66
CA LEU A 39 -17.38 12.72 -2.82
C LEU A 39 -15.89 13.05 -2.66
N TYR A 40 -15.46 13.48 -1.47
CA TYR A 40 -14.04 13.64 -1.15
C TYR A 40 -13.24 12.36 -1.42
N ARG A 41 -13.70 11.22 -0.91
CA ARG A 41 -13.06 9.91 -1.13
C ARG A 41 -12.99 9.56 -2.61
N LYS A 42 -14.09 9.71 -3.37
CA LYS A 42 -14.11 9.46 -4.83
C LYS A 42 -13.08 10.31 -5.57
N ILE A 43 -13.01 11.62 -5.28
CA ILE A 43 -12.03 12.53 -5.90
C ILE A 43 -10.60 12.06 -5.61
N ASN A 44 -10.30 11.80 -4.34
CA ASN A 44 -8.95 11.43 -3.92
C ASN A 44 -8.50 10.08 -4.48
N VAL A 45 -9.41 9.14 -4.69
CA VAL A 45 -9.12 7.83 -5.31
C VAL A 45 -8.70 7.99 -6.76
N HIS A 46 -9.40 8.80 -7.54
CA HIS A 46 -9.04 9.04 -8.95
C HIS A 46 -7.71 9.79 -9.07
N LEU A 47 -7.47 10.77 -8.19
CA LEU A 47 -6.20 11.48 -8.10
C LEU A 47 -5.04 10.54 -7.72
N ALA A 48 -5.27 9.64 -6.76
CA ALA A 48 -4.31 8.63 -6.36
C ALA A 48 -4.00 7.66 -7.50
N TYR A 49 -5.02 7.15 -8.19
CA TYR A 49 -4.86 6.31 -9.37
C TYR A 49 -4.00 6.99 -10.45
N ALA A 50 -4.29 8.25 -10.77
CA ALA A 50 -3.54 9.00 -11.78
C ALA A 50 -2.05 9.14 -11.45
N HIS A 51 -1.68 9.15 -10.16
CA HIS A 51 -0.30 9.22 -9.72
C HIS A 51 0.35 7.83 -9.59
N TRP A 52 -0.34 6.86 -8.97
CA TRP A 52 0.17 5.51 -8.72
C TRP A 52 0.31 4.66 -9.99
N SER A 53 -0.50 4.91 -11.01
CA SER A 53 -0.39 4.22 -12.31
C SER A 53 0.99 4.40 -12.96
N GLN A 54 1.74 5.45 -12.60
CA GLN A 54 3.13 5.62 -13.03
C GLN A 54 4.07 4.55 -12.43
N PHE A 55 3.85 4.15 -11.18
CA PHE A 55 4.62 3.06 -10.56
C PHE A 55 4.28 1.71 -11.17
N THR A 56 3.01 1.42 -11.44
CA THR A 56 2.62 0.14 -12.06
C THR A 56 3.05 0.09 -13.53
N PHE A 57 3.01 1.21 -14.25
CA PHE A 57 3.61 1.36 -15.58
C PHE A 57 5.11 1.01 -15.56
N LEU A 58 5.88 1.60 -14.63
CA LEU A 58 7.30 1.29 -14.48
C LEU A 58 7.50 -0.17 -14.06
N GLY A 59 6.71 -0.64 -13.11
CA GLY A 59 6.80 -1.94 -12.49
C GLY A 59 6.51 -3.10 -13.43
N GLN A 60 5.63 -2.91 -14.42
CA GLN A 60 5.18 -3.95 -15.31
C GLN A 60 5.59 -3.71 -16.77
N TRP A 61 5.22 -2.56 -17.35
CA TRP A 61 5.48 -2.30 -18.77
C TRP A 61 6.94 -1.98 -19.05
N TRP A 62 7.56 -1.11 -18.24
CA TRP A 62 8.94 -0.66 -18.46
C TRP A 62 9.96 -1.76 -18.17
N THR A 63 9.78 -2.51 -17.09
CA THR A 63 10.69 -3.58 -16.66
C THR A 63 10.40 -4.91 -17.36
N GLY A 64 9.20 -5.09 -17.93
CA GLY A 64 8.72 -6.38 -18.43
C GLY A 64 8.45 -7.39 -17.31
N CYS A 65 8.06 -6.95 -16.11
CA CYS A 65 7.78 -7.84 -14.99
C CYS A 65 6.39 -8.49 -15.12
N ASP A 66 6.36 -9.82 -15.09
CA ASP A 66 5.13 -10.59 -15.00
C ASP A 66 4.78 -10.91 -13.55
N VAL A 67 3.53 -10.65 -13.18
CA VAL A 67 2.95 -11.04 -11.89
C VAL A 67 1.97 -12.18 -12.13
N ILE A 68 2.32 -13.36 -11.63
CA ILE A 68 1.51 -14.58 -11.79
C ILE A 68 0.76 -14.83 -10.49
N VAL A 69 -0.57 -14.86 -10.58
CA VAL A 69 -1.46 -15.19 -9.46
C VAL A 69 -1.96 -16.60 -9.60
N TYR A 70 -1.73 -17.42 -8.58
CA TYR A 70 -2.33 -18.75 -8.45
C TYR A 70 -3.56 -18.63 -7.55
N LEU A 71 -4.73 -18.88 -8.11
CA LEU A 71 -6.01 -18.80 -7.40
C LEU A 71 -6.95 -19.92 -7.89
N LYS A 72 -7.88 -20.35 -7.03
CA LYS A 72 -8.92 -21.30 -7.44
C LYS A 72 -9.95 -20.56 -8.32
N PRO A 73 -10.40 -21.12 -9.46
CA PRO A 73 -11.32 -20.42 -10.35
C PRO A 73 -12.58 -19.84 -9.66
N GLU A 74 -13.11 -20.53 -8.66
CA GLU A 74 -14.26 -20.09 -7.86
C GLU A 74 -14.04 -18.83 -7.01
N ASP A 75 -12.78 -18.55 -6.64
CA ASP A 75 -12.41 -17.41 -5.80
C ASP A 75 -12.19 -16.13 -6.63
N PHE A 76 -12.09 -16.24 -7.96
CA PHE A 76 -11.84 -15.09 -8.84
C PHE A 76 -12.87 -13.97 -8.67
N LYS A 77 -14.12 -14.33 -8.38
CA LYS A 77 -15.23 -13.39 -8.18
C LYS A 77 -15.04 -12.43 -7.00
N TYR A 78 -14.17 -12.74 -6.05
CA TYR A 78 -13.88 -11.88 -4.90
C TYR A 78 -12.75 -10.88 -5.18
N MET A 79 -11.94 -11.10 -6.21
CA MET A 79 -10.73 -10.32 -6.44
C MET A 79 -11.03 -8.90 -6.94
N GLY A 80 -10.89 -7.91 -6.05
CA GLY A 80 -11.10 -6.49 -6.35
C GLY A 80 -12.56 -6.02 -6.32
N PHE A 81 -13.50 -6.93 -6.04
CA PHE A 81 -14.94 -6.63 -5.99
C PHE A 81 -15.49 -6.48 -4.57
N GLU A 82 -14.64 -6.66 -3.55
CA GLU A 82 -14.95 -6.44 -2.14
C GLU A 82 -13.77 -5.82 -1.39
N HIS A 83 -14.03 -5.26 -0.20
CA HIS A 83 -12.97 -4.81 0.69
C HIS A 83 -12.01 -5.96 1.00
N THR A 84 -10.73 -5.76 0.71
CA THR A 84 -9.71 -6.80 0.76
C THR A 84 -8.61 -6.43 1.75
N LEU A 85 -8.24 -7.37 2.63
CA LEU A 85 -7.01 -7.31 3.40
C LEU A 85 -5.93 -8.14 2.69
N ALA A 86 -5.01 -7.49 1.99
CA ALA A 86 -3.89 -8.15 1.33
C ALA A 86 -2.76 -8.37 2.34
N ILE A 87 -2.49 -9.64 2.67
CA ILE A 87 -1.40 -10.02 3.58
C ILE A 87 -0.25 -10.57 2.75
N MET A 88 0.94 -9.99 2.93
CA MET A 88 2.15 -10.40 2.20
C MET A 88 3.34 -10.55 3.13
N ASN A 89 4.23 -11.47 2.78
CA ASN A 89 5.58 -11.49 3.35
C ASN A 89 6.37 -10.28 2.85
N HIS A 90 7.42 -9.87 3.59
CA HIS A 90 8.23 -8.71 3.21
C HIS A 90 9.70 -9.09 3.07
N LYS A 91 10.22 -9.19 1.85
CA LYS A 91 11.60 -9.54 1.52
C LYS A 91 12.35 -8.41 0.82
N TYR A 92 11.76 -7.72 -0.15
CA TYR A 92 12.40 -6.70 -0.97
C TYR A 92 11.74 -5.32 -0.80
N ASP A 93 12.47 -4.28 -1.21
CA ASP A 93 12.00 -2.89 -1.10
C ASP A 93 10.79 -2.58 -1.97
N ILE A 94 10.53 -3.41 -2.98
CA ILE A 94 9.46 -3.23 -3.96
C ILE A 94 8.34 -4.28 -3.83
N ASP A 95 8.28 -5.07 -2.74
CA ASP A 95 7.24 -6.10 -2.60
C ASP A 95 5.82 -5.52 -2.71
N TRP A 96 5.62 -4.32 -2.16
CA TRP A 96 4.35 -3.59 -2.23
C TRP A 96 3.91 -3.30 -3.67
N LEU A 97 4.86 -3.19 -4.61
CA LEU A 97 4.55 -2.93 -6.01
C LEU A 97 3.82 -4.12 -6.64
N MET A 98 4.09 -5.35 -6.18
CA MET A 98 3.36 -6.53 -6.66
C MET A 98 1.88 -6.45 -6.28
N ALA A 99 1.56 -6.01 -5.05
CA ALA A 99 0.17 -5.76 -4.65
C ALA A 99 -0.48 -4.66 -5.49
N TRP A 100 0.25 -3.59 -5.78
CA TRP A 100 -0.27 -2.47 -6.58
C TRP A 100 -0.51 -2.85 -8.04
N ILE A 101 0.38 -3.64 -8.65
CA ILE A 101 0.16 -4.20 -10.00
C ILE A 101 -1.12 -5.04 -10.02
N LEU A 102 -1.38 -5.82 -8.97
CA LEU A 102 -2.64 -6.57 -8.86
C LEU A 102 -3.86 -5.66 -8.68
N CYS A 103 -3.76 -4.65 -7.82
CA CYS A 103 -4.84 -3.65 -7.66
C CYS A 103 -5.16 -2.93 -8.97
N GLU A 104 -4.15 -2.63 -9.79
CA GLU A 104 -4.32 -2.04 -11.13
C GLU A 104 -5.17 -2.94 -12.04
N ARG A 105 -4.92 -4.25 -12.03
CA ARG A 105 -5.68 -5.22 -12.86
C ARG A 105 -7.16 -5.30 -12.51
N TRP A 106 -7.52 -4.96 -11.27
CA TRP A 106 -8.91 -4.93 -10.81
C TRP A 106 -9.46 -3.50 -10.67
N ALA A 107 -8.83 -2.51 -11.32
CA ALA A 107 -9.24 -1.11 -11.28
C ALA A 107 -9.35 -0.53 -9.85
N ASN A 108 -8.55 -1.04 -8.91
CA ASN A 108 -8.59 -0.69 -7.50
C ASN A 108 -7.33 0.02 -6.97
N LEU A 109 -6.39 0.39 -7.86
CA LEU A 109 -5.10 0.97 -7.45
C LEU A 109 -5.24 2.25 -6.62
N GLY A 110 -6.13 3.17 -7.00
CA GLY A 110 -6.36 4.42 -6.26
C GLY A 110 -6.95 4.23 -4.85
N ASN A 111 -7.64 3.11 -4.64
CA ASN A 111 -8.21 2.69 -3.35
C ASN A 111 -7.28 1.81 -2.52
N SER A 112 -6.05 1.55 -3.02
CA SER A 112 -5.07 0.81 -2.24
C SER A 112 -4.60 1.64 -1.05
N LYS A 113 -4.57 1.02 0.13
CA LYS A 113 -4.12 1.61 1.37
C LYS A 113 -2.99 0.78 1.95
N ILE A 114 -2.13 1.42 2.74
CA ILE A 114 -1.01 0.75 3.41
C ILE A 114 -1.06 0.95 4.92
N TYR A 115 -0.44 0.02 5.63
CA TYR A 115 0.04 0.26 7.00
C TYR A 115 1.47 0.83 6.95
N GLY A 116 1.58 2.15 7.06
CA GLY A 116 2.84 2.89 7.02
C GLY A 116 3.42 3.18 8.41
N LYS A 117 4.74 3.36 8.50
CA LYS A 117 5.34 4.01 9.69
C LYS A 117 4.85 5.46 9.75
N GLN A 118 4.54 5.97 10.95
CA GLN A 118 4.04 7.33 11.11
C GLN A 118 4.93 8.40 10.46
N VAL A 119 6.26 8.21 10.46
CA VAL A 119 7.19 9.15 9.82
C VAL A 119 6.95 9.29 8.30
N LEU A 120 6.40 8.26 7.64
CA LEU A 120 6.16 8.28 6.19
C LEU A 120 5.14 9.33 5.78
N LYS A 121 4.22 9.74 6.66
CA LYS A 121 3.24 10.80 6.35
C LYS A 121 3.88 12.16 6.06
N TYR A 122 5.14 12.35 6.49
CA TYR A 122 5.89 13.58 6.27
C TYR A 122 6.75 13.54 5.00
N VAL A 123 6.82 12.40 4.31
CA VAL A 123 7.53 12.29 3.03
C VAL A 123 6.77 13.12 1.99
N PRO A 124 7.39 14.13 1.35
CA PRO A 124 6.72 14.95 0.36
C PRO A 124 6.15 14.11 -0.79
N LEU A 125 5.01 14.56 -1.33
CA LEU A 125 4.24 13.87 -2.37
C LEU A 125 3.64 12.54 -1.89
N ILE A 126 4.47 11.52 -1.67
CA ILE A 126 3.99 10.15 -1.40
C ILE A 126 3.27 10.08 -0.06
N GLY A 127 3.90 10.59 1.00
CA GLY A 127 3.34 10.59 2.35
C GLY A 127 2.05 11.41 2.46
N TRP A 128 2.01 12.55 1.76
CA TRP A 128 0.84 13.42 1.72
C TRP A 128 -0.30 12.79 0.93
N ALA A 129 -0.01 12.18 -0.22
CA ALA A 129 -1.01 11.45 -1.00
C ALA A 129 -1.62 10.31 -0.18
N TRP A 130 -0.80 9.54 0.54
CA TRP A 130 -1.29 8.50 1.46
C TRP A 130 -2.12 9.06 2.61
N TYR A 131 -1.83 10.26 3.08
CA TYR A 131 -2.64 10.93 4.09
C TYR A 131 -4.03 11.29 3.54
N PHE A 132 -4.10 11.91 2.35
CA PHE A 132 -5.37 12.27 1.71
C PHE A 132 -6.19 11.06 1.22
N THR A 133 -5.56 9.92 0.96
CA THR A 133 -6.25 8.66 0.68
C THR A 133 -6.57 7.85 1.95
N GLU A 134 -6.42 8.46 3.13
CA GLU A 134 -6.76 7.86 4.43
C GLU A 134 -6.04 6.51 4.64
N SER A 135 -4.75 6.43 4.31
CA SER A 135 -3.88 5.28 4.66
C SER A 135 -3.57 5.25 6.17
N ILE A 136 -3.22 4.07 6.69
CA ILE A 136 -3.09 3.86 8.13
C ILE A 136 -1.63 4.06 8.57
N PHE A 137 -1.40 4.99 9.50
CA PHE A 137 -0.06 5.32 9.98
C PHE A 137 0.16 4.89 11.43
N LEU A 138 1.18 4.06 11.66
CA LEU A 138 1.46 3.40 12.95
C LEU A 138 2.71 3.93 13.63
N LYS A 139 2.67 4.07 14.97
CA LYS A 139 3.82 4.44 15.81
C LYS A 139 4.77 3.30 16.12
N ARG A 140 4.35 2.05 15.87
CA ARG A 140 5.01 0.80 16.32
C ARG A 140 4.95 0.65 17.84
N GLN A 141 3.79 0.98 18.40
CA GLN A 141 3.47 0.84 19.82
C GLN A 141 2.05 0.29 19.95
N TRP A 142 1.91 -0.99 20.29
CA TRP A 142 0.64 -1.71 20.24
C TRP A 142 -0.50 -1.01 21.00
N GLU A 143 -0.23 -0.54 22.22
CA GLU A 143 -1.25 0.11 23.05
C GLU A 143 -1.86 1.36 22.41
N HIS A 144 -1.06 2.10 21.64
CA HIS A 144 -1.51 3.25 20.86
C HIS A 144 -2.14 2.81 19.53
N ASP A 145 -1.43 1.94 18.82
CA ASP A 145 -1.75 1.57 17.45
C ASP A 145 -3.04 0.74 17.35
N LYS A 146 -3.41 -0.03 18.39
CA LYS A 146 -4.69 -0.75 18.41
C LYS A 146 -5.89 0.20 18.26
N ILE A 147 -5.83 1.39 18.87
CA ILE A 147 -6.88 2.40 18.82
C ILE A 147 -6.94 3.02 17.41
N VAL A 148 -5.76 3.34 16.84
CA VAL A 148 -5.65 3.86 15.47
C VAL A 148 -6.20 2.86 14.46
N ILE A 149 -5.79 1.60 14.55
CA ILE A 149 -6.24 0.52 13.65
C ILE A 149 -7.75 0.34 13.75
N GLN A 150 -8.32 0.29 14.95
CA GLN A 150 -9.77 0.14 15.14
C GLN A 150 -10.55 1.30 14.50
N ARG A 151 -10.11 2.54 14.73
CA ARG A 151 -10.74 3.73 14.13
C ARG A 151 -10.62 3.71 12.61
N ASP A 152 -9.41 3.53 12.08
CA ASP A 152 -9.16 3.69 10.65
C ASP A 152 -9.76 2.53 9.83
N LEU A 153 -9.84 1.32 10.39
CA LEU A 153 -10.58 0.21 9.77
C LEU A 153 -12.08 0.50 9.72
N LYS A 154 -12.66 1.14 10.74
CA LYS A 154 -14.06 1.55 10.71
C LYS A 154 -14.31 2.58 9.60
N GLU A 155 -13.43 3.57 9.46
CA GLU A 155 -13.52 4.54 8.35
C GLU A 155 -13.35 3.87 6.98
N ALA A 156 -12.46 2.87 6.88
CA ALA A 156 -12.29 2.09 5.65
C ALA A 156 -13.55 1.30 5.25
N THR A 157 -14.43 0.94 6.19
CA THR A 157 -15.73 0.30 5.87
C THR A 157 -16.82 1.29 5.44
N ASP A 158 -16.58 2.59 5.54
CA ASP A 158 -17.52 3.66 5.16
C ASP A 158 -17.18 4.25 3.77
N TYR A 159 -16.38 3.55 2.96
CA TYR A 159 -16.11 4.00 1.59
C TYR A 159 -17.35 3.85 0.70
N PRO A 160 -17.52 4.74 -0.30
CA PRO A 160 -18.70 4.72 -1.14
C PRO A 160 -18.82 3.42 -1.94
N ASP A 161 -20.07 2.99 -2.19
CA ASP A 161 -20.35 1.82 -3.02
C ASP A 161 -19.60 1.86 -4.36
N GLY A 162 -19.00 0.73 -4.72
CA GLY A 162 -18.14 0.59 -5.90
C GLY A 162 -16.69 1.06 -5.71
N TYR A 163 -16.31 1.55 -4.53
CA TYR A 163 -14.94 1.98 -4.18
C TYR A 163 -14.37 1.08 -3.06
N ASN A 164 -14.33 -0.22 -3.32
CA ASN A 164 -13.76 -1.19 -2.38
C ASN A 164 -12.29 -0.86 -2.07
N ILE A 165 -11.86 -1.10 -0.84
CA ILE A 165 -10.47 -0.82 -0.43
C ILE A 165 -9.65 -2.09 -0.46
N THR A 166 -8.41 -1.99 -0.96
CA THR A 166 -7.39 -3.02 -0.72
C THR A 166 -6.38 -2.51 0.29
N LEU A 167 -6.38 -3.08 1.49
CA LEU A 167 -5.45 -2.71 2.56
C LEU A 167 -4.27 -3.68 2.60
N LEU A 168 -3.06 -3.18 2.36
CA LEU A 168 -1.84 -3.97 2.35
C LEU A 168 -1.21 -4.04 3.74
N LEU A 169 -1.11 -5.26 4.29
CA LEU A 169 -0.46 -5.58 5.54
C LEU A 169 0.77 -6.48 5.32
N LEU A 170 1.91 -6.00 5.81
CA LEU A 170 3.18 -6.73 5.86
C LEU A 170 3.48 -7.04 7.34
N PRO A 171 2.92 -8.14 7.90
CA PRO A 171 2.86 -8.37 9.34
C PRO A 171 4.23 -8.63 9.97
N GLU A 172 5.23 -9.05 9.17
CA GLU A 172 6.62 -9.16 9.60
C GLU A 172 7.17 -7.83 10.14
N GLY A 173 6.64 -6.69 9.65
CA GLY A 173 7.02 -5.35 10.06
C GLY A 173 8.45 -4.95 9.69
N THR A 174 9.17 -5.82 8.99
CA THR A 174 10.55 -5.63 8.56
C THR A 174 10.87 -6.57 7.40
N ARG A 175 11.90 -6.22 6.61
CA ARG A 175 12.38 -7.08 5.53
C ARG A 175 13.03 -8.34 6.07
N PHE A 176 12.73 -9.47 5.43
CA PHE A 176 13.31 -10.77 5.64
C PHE A 176 14.81 -10.74 5.37
N THR A 177 15.61 -11.19 6.33
CA THR A 177 17.05 -11.45 6.18
C THR A 177 17.37 -12.74 6.94
N GLU A 178 18.43 -13.44 6.55
CA GLU A 178 18.84 -14.69 7.22
C GLU A 178 19.11 -14.49 8.71
N GLU A 179 19.68 -13.34 9.09
CA GLU A 179 19.88 -12.94 10.47
C GLU A 179 18.55 -12.86 11.24
N LYS A 180 17.56 -12.15 10.68
CA LYS A 180 16.25 -12.02 11.32
C LYS A 180 15.48 -13.33 11.32
N GLN A 181 15.68 -14.18 10.32
CA GLN A 181 15.11 -15.52 10.29
C GLN A 181 15.66 -16.36 11.45
N ARG A 182 16.98 -16.38 11.67
CA ARG A 182 17.58 -17.07 12.82
C ARG A 182 16.98 -16.59 14.14
N ALA A 183 16.94 -15.27 14.36
CA ALA A 183 16.31 -14.69 15.55
C ALA A 183 14.81 -15.03 15.67
N SER A 184 14.08 -15.09 14.55
CA SER A 184 12.68 -15.51 14.53
C SER A 184 12.53 -16.99 14.92
N LEU A 185 13.40 -17.87 14.43
CA LEU A 185 13.38 -19.30 14.74
C LEU A 185 13.72 -19.59 16.21
N GLU A 186 14.66 -18.84 16.79
CA GLU A 186 14.96 -18.91 18.21
C GLU A 186 13.72 -18.60 19.07
N VAL A 187 12.97 -17.56 18.70
CA VAL A 187 11.71 -17.22 19.38
C VAL A 187 10.65 -18.30 19.16
N CYS A 188 10.53 -18.86 17.94
CA CYS A 188 9.60 -19.96 17.68
C CYS A 188 9.91 -21.17 18.57
N ARG A 189 11.17 -21.62 18.63
CA ARG A 189 11.61 -22.73 19.48
C ARG A 189 11.35 -22.47 20.95
N ALA A 190 11.71 -21.29 21.44
CA ALA A 190 11.50 -20.91 22.83
C ALA A 190 10.01 -20.89 23.24
N LYS A 191 9.12 -20.53 22.31
CA LYS A 191 7.66 -20.46 22.54
C LYS A 191 6.89 -21.73 22.13
N GLY A 192 7.57 -22.73 21.58
CA GLY A 192 6.93 -23.93 21.03
C GLY A 192 6.08 -23.66 19.78
N TYR A 193 6.36 -22.58 19.03
CA TYR A 193 5.70 -22.30 17.76
C TYR A 193 6.36 -23.07 16.61
N PRO A 194 5.61 -23.31 15.50
CA PRO A 194 6.18 -23.88 14.29
C PRO A 194 7.35 -23.05 13.75
N GLU A 195 8.38 -23.74 13.24
CA GLU A 195 9.51 -23.09 12.57
C GLU A 195 9.09 -22.60 11.18
N LEU A 196 9.25 -21.29 10.94
CA LEU A 196 8.82 -20.62 9.71
C LEU A 196 9.96 -20.57 8.68
N LYS A 197 9.72 -21.03 7.45
CA LYS A 197 10.76 -21.17 6.41
C LYS A 197 10.94 -19.95 5.51
N HIS A 198 9.84 -19.28 5.14
CA HIS A 198 9.84 -18.21 4.14
C HIS A 198 9.32 -16.86 4.67
N VAL A 199 8.92 -16.83 5.93
CA VAL A 199 8.34 -15.67 6.61
C VAL A 199 8.93 -15.55 8.00
N LEU A 200 8.94 -14.33 8.54
CA LEU A 200 9.28 -14.08 9.94
C LEU A 200 8.04 -14.16 10.82
N LEU A 201 8.22 -14.55 12.08
CA LEU A 201 7.18 -14.47 13.11
C LEU A 201 6.84 -12.99 13.34
N PRO A 202 5.59 -12.55 13.15
CA PRO A 202 5.17 -11.19 13.49
C PRO A 202 5.38 -10.93 14.98
N ARG A 203 6.04 -9.81 15.30
CA ARG A 203 6.32 -9.40 16.68
C ARG A 203 5.73 -8.01 16.92
N PRO A 204 4.51 -7.91 17.48
CA PRO A 204 4.02 -6.63 17.96
C PRO A 204 4.97 -6.11 19.04
N LYS A 205 5.27 -4.82 18.98
CA LYS A 205 6.02 -4.07 19.99
C LYS A 205 5.07 -3.17 20.76
#